data_AF-A0A847T8E7-F1
#
_entry.id   AF-A0A847T8E7-F1
#
_cell.length_a   1.000
_cell.length_b   1.000
_cell.length_c   1.000
_cell.angle_alpha   90.00
_cell.angle_beta   90.00
_cell.angle_gamma   90.00
#
_symmetry.space_group_name_H-M   'P 1'
#
loop_
_entity.id
_entity.type
_entity.pdbx_description
1 polymer ?
#
loop_
_entity_poly.entity_id
_entity_poly.type
_entity_poly.pdbx_seq_one_letter_code
_entity_poly.pdbx_strand_id
1 'polypeptide(L)'
;MGLDLWHVKPTDKKHDSVDFFYVDELEECPPLVENHRQLICDLVEATHYFTIYIFQANQYLNYYISRFDYSEADSALLAGSIQDLAMDIFNIEAERNLDIEEKMITETHLRDNTDPGGPLLWTTQISYPIAFSKRQVIYFEEVGYQRKGMNMPFYSEFVNCKPYFYKADVLKAASYLDIDHRPEVTVYFPTEFIDNFIEGKSVFFASW
;
A
#
# COMPACT_ATOMS: atom_id res chain seq x y z
N MET A 1 15.60 1.67 4.92
CA MET A 1 14.37 1.38 5.68
C MET A 1 14.32 2.40 6.79
N GLY A 2 13.38 3.34 6.71
CA GLY A 2 13.22 4.41 7.69
C GLY A 2 12.08 4.03 8.61
N LEU A 3 12.30 4.06 9.92
CA LEU A 3 11.24 3.86 10.91
C LEU A 3 10.35 5.10 10.96
N ASP A 4 9.05 4.88 10.92
CA ASP A 4 8.01 5.87 11.16
C ASP A 4 7.05 5.32 12.23
N LEU A 5 6.75 6.14 13.24
CA LEU A 5 5.83 5.83 14.32
C LEU A 5 4.62 6.73 14.21
N TRP A 6 3.45 6.14 14.36
CA TRP A 6 2.18 6.81 14.18
C TRP A 6 1.30 6.62 15.41
N HIS A 7 0.72 7.71 15.88
CA HIS A 7 -0.41 7.71 16.79
C HIS A 7 -1.58 8.36 16.07
N VAL A 8 -2.64 7.60 15.88
CA VAL A 8 -3.78 8.02 15.07
C VAL A 8 -5.11 7.79 15.79
N LYS A 9 -6.16 8.50 15.38
CA LYS A 9 -7.53 8.37 15.90
C LYS A 9 -8.54 8.22 14.76
N PRO A 10 -9.60 7.39 14.93
CA PRO A 10 -10.68 7.28 13.96
C PRO A 10 -11.29 8.65 13.64
N THR A 11 -11.50 8.93 12.37
CA THR A 11 -12.10 10.17 11.87
C THR A 11 -13.04 9.87 10.71
N ASP A 12 -13.85 10.86 10.34
CA ASP A 12 -14.67 10.78 9.13
C ASP A 12 -13.78 10.70 7.88
N LYS A 13 -14.27 10.09 6.80
CA LYS A 13 -13.65 10.18 5.48
C LYS A 13 -13.64 11.65 5.01
N LYS A 14 -12.56 12.37 5.30
CA LYS A 14 -12.30 13.77 4.93
C LYS A 14 -10.98 13.85 4.18
N HIS A 15 -10.75 14.94 3.46
CA HIS A 15 -9.52 15.15 2.70
C HIS A 15 -8.23 15.10 3.54
N ASP A 16 -8.32 15.28 4.86
CA ASP A 16 -7.18 15.30 5.78
C ASP A 16 -6.94 13.96 6.50
N SER A 17 -7.67 12.89 6.14
CA SER A 17 -7.35 11.55 6.67
C SER A 17 -5.98 11.12 6.17
N VAL A 18 -5.11 10.69 7.07
CA VAL A 18 -3.74 10.31 6.73
C VAL A 18 -3.68 8.88 6.19
N ASP A 19 -4.54 7.99 6.72
CA ASP A 19 -4.64 6.61 6.28
C ASP A 19 -5.97 5.96 6.71
N PHE A 20 -6.16 4.69 6.39
CA PHE A 20 -7.26 3.85 6.89
C PHE A 20 -6.75 2.50 7.40
N PHE A 21 -7.51 1.87 8.31
CA PHE A 21 -7.36 0.45 8.62
C PHE A 21 -8.59 -0.31 8.14
N TYR A 22 -8.38 -1.50 7.63
CA TYR A 22 -9.48 -2.43 7.40
C TYR A 22 -10.07 -2.86 8.74
N VAL A 23 -11.38 -3.06 8.78
CA VAL A 23 -12.07 -3.43 10.03
C VAL A 23 -11.57 -4.78 10.57
N ASP A 24 -11.12 -5.70 9.71
CA ASP A 24 -10.54 -6.99 10.11
C ASP A 24 -9.15 -6.85 10.76
N GLU A 25 -8.36 -5.84 10.40
CA GLU A 25 -7.09 -5.51 11.07
C GLU A 25 -7.29 -5.00 12.50
N LEU A 26 -8.50 -4.55 12.83
CA LEU A 26 -8.87 -4.00 14.13
C LEU A 26 -9.52 -5.03 15.07
N GLU A 27 -9.55 -6.32 14.67
CA GLU A 27 -10.17 -7.39 15.45
C GLU A 27 -9.55 -7.61 16.84
N GLU A 28 -8.27 -7.25 17.03
CA GLU A 28 -7.61 -7.31 18.35
C GLU A 28 -8.13 -6.24 19.33
N CYS A 29 -8.93 -5.26 18.87
CA CYS A 29 -9.61 -4.27 19.71
C CYS A 29 -11.08 -4.05 19.31
N PRO A 30 -11.98 -4.99 19.61
CA PRO A 30 -13.41 -4.86 19.29
C PRO A 30 -14.06 -3.55 19.80
N PRO A 31 -13.72 -3.01 20.99
CA PRO A 31 -14.27 -1.74 21.44
C PRO A 31 -13.97 -0.57 20.51
N LEU A 32 -12.83 -0.56 19.81
CA LEU A 32 -12.50 0.52 18.88
C LEU A 32 -13.45 0.51 17.68
N VAL A 33 -13.76 -0.67 17.14
CA VAL A 33 -14.74 -0.82 16.04
C VAL A 33 -16.15 -0.51 16.53
N GLU A 34 -16.54 -1.01 17.70
CA GLU A 34 -17.89 -0.82 18.27
C GLU A 34 -18.21 0.65 18.57
N ASN A 35 -17.26 1.39 19.15
CA ASN A 35 -17.44 2.80 19.50
C ASN A 35 -17.45 3.73 18.28
N HIS A 36 -16.96 3.25 17.13
CA HIS A 36 -16.80 4.05 15.92
C HIS A 36 -17.54 3.44 14.72
N ARG A 37 -18.58 2.62 14.95
CA ARG A 37 -19.39 2.01 13.86
C ARG A 37 -19.92 3.02 12.86
N GLN A 38 -20.24 4.23 13.30
CA GLN A 38 -20.71 5.33 12.47
C GLN A 38 -19.63 5.87 11.50
N LEU A 39 -18.35 5.62 11.78
CA LEU A 39 -17.22 6.02 10.93
C LEU A 39 -16.81 4.91 9.93
N ILE A 40 -17.34 3.70 10.10
CA ILE A 40 -17.08 2.60 9.17
C ILE A 40 -17.74 2.93 7.84
N CYS A 41 -16.95 2.87 6.78
CA CYS A 41 -17.44 3.03 5.42
C CYS A 41 -16.84 1.98 4.50
N ASP A 42 -17.42 1.89 3.31
CA ASP A 42 -16.96 0.95 2.32
C ASP A 42 -15.86 1.57 1.45
N LEU A 43 -14.76 0.85 1.33
CA LEU A 43 -13.72 1.08 0.35
C LEU A 43 -13.91 0.09 -0.81
N VAL A 44 -13.97 0.62 -2.03
CA VAL A 44 -14.01 -0.19 -3.24
C VAL A 44 -12.60 -0.17 -3.83
N GLU A 45 -12.01 -1.35 -3.94
CA GLU A 45 -10.65 -1.51 -4.44
C GLU A 45 -10.63 -2.52 -5.57
N ALA A 46 -9.83 -2.24 -6.58
CA ALA A 46 -9.55 -3.18 -7.64
C ALA A 46 -8.70 -4.33 -7.09
N THR A 47 -9.23 -5.54 -7.21
CA THR A 47 -8.58 -6.79 -6.77
C THR A 47 -7.95 -7.57 -7.91
N HIS A 48 -8.39 -7.29 -9.13
CA HIS A 48 -7.88 -7.96 -10.32
C HIS A 48 -7.83 -6.97 -11.48
N TYR A 49 -6.79 -7.12 -12.29
CA TYR A 49 -6.53 -6.25 -13.42
C TYR A 49 -6.34 -7.07 -14.69
N PHE A 50 -6.92 -6.58 -15.78
CA PHE A 50 -6.50 -6.97 -17.12
C PHE A 50 -5.39 -6.04 -17.57
N THR A 51 -4.26 -6.56 -18.05
CA THR A 51 -3.13 -5.72 -18.47
C THR A 51 -2.71 -5.97 -19.92
N ILE A 52 -2.67 -4.90 -20.71
CA ILE A 52 -2.05 -4.91 -22.04
C ILE A 52 -0.58 -4.53 -21.90
N TYR A 53 0.33 -5.46 -22.18
CA TYR A 53 1.77 -5.21 -22.22
C TYR A 53 2.19 -4.86 -23.63
N ILE A 54 2.81 -3.70 -23.79
CA ILE A 54 3.29 -3.17 -25.07
C ILE A 54 4.81 -3.15 -25.05
N PHE A 55 5.41 -3.96 -25.91
CA PHE A 55 6.86 -4.06 -26.09
C PHE A 55 7.31 -3.19 -27.27
N GLN A 56 8.51 -2.61 -27.18
CA GLN A 56 9.04 -1.77 -28.26
C GLN A 56 9.25 -2.53 -29.58
N ALA A 57 9.44 -3.85 -29.54
CA ALA A 57 9.69 -4.68 -30.71
C ALA A 57 9.34 -6.15 -30.46
N ASN A 58 9.02 -6.88 -31.55
CA ASN A 58 8.68 -8.30 -31.51
C ASN A 58 9.74 -9.17 -30.85
N GLN A 59 11.03 -8.83 -30.99
CA GLN A 59 12.10 -9.60 -30.35
C GLN A 59 12.00 -9.59 -28.82
N TYR A 60 11.52 -8.49 -28.22
CA TYR A 60 11.37 -8.37 -26.77
C TYR A 60 10.11 -9.08 -26.28
N LEU A 61 9.02 -8.99 -27.04
CA LEU A 61 7.80 -9.75 -26.79
C LEU A 61 8.08 -11.26 -26.85
N ASN A 62 8.79 -11.73 -27.88
CA ASN A 62 9.17 -13.14 -28.01
C ASN A 62 10.10 -13.59 -26.88
N TYR A 63 11.05 -12.73 -26.49
CA TYR A 63 11.89 -13.01 -25.32
C TYR A 63 11.03 -13.17 -24.06
N TYR A 64 10.08 -12.27 -23.82
CA TYR A 64 9.18 -12.33 -22.68
C TYR A 64 8.36 -13.63 -22.66
N ILE A 65 7.70 -13.97 -23.77
CA ILE A 65 6.92 -15.22 -23.90
C ILE A 65 7.79 -16.47 -23.66
N SER A 66 9.06 -16.43 -24.06
CA SER A 66 9.96 -17.59 -23.88
C SER A 66 10.42 -17.80 -22.43
N ARG A 67 10.23 -16.81 -21.55
CA ARG A 67 10.77 -16.79 -20.19
C ARG A 67 9.72 -16.70 -19.09
N PHE A 68 8.60 -16.05 -19.36
CA PHE A 68 7.57 -15.76 -18.37
C PHE A 68 6.27 -16.46 -18.73
N ASP A 69 5.62 -17.05 -17.73
CA ASP A 69 4.27 -17.56 -17.87
C ASP A 69 3.32 -16.40 -18.13
N TYR A 70 2.52 -16.54 -19.18
CA TYR A 70 1.55 -15.55 -19.63
C TYR A 70 0.14 -16.15 -19.65
N SER A 71 -0.83 -15.39 -19.16
CA SER A 71 -2.26 -15.76 -19.15
C SER A 71 -3.03 -14.86 -20.12
N GLU A 72 -3.55 -15.44 -21.20
CA GLU A 72 -4.48 -14.76 -22.12
C GLU A 72 -5.81 -14.38 -21.45
N ALA A 73 -6.13 -14.97 -20.29
CA ALA A 73 -7.33 -14.60 -19.55
C ALA A 73 -7.21 -13.18 -18.98
N ASP A 74 -6.02 -12.80 -18.50
CA ASP A 74 -5.80 -11.62 -17.67
C ASP A 74 -4.86 -10.59 -18.33
N SER A 75 -4.36 -10.89 -19.53
CA SER A 75 -3.46 -9.99 -20.23
C SER A 75 -3.49 -10.15 -21.74
N ALA A 76 -2.97 -9.13 -22.42
CA ALA A 76 -2.68 -9.16 -23.86
C ALA A 76 -1.27 -8.63 -24.10
N LEU A 77 -0.58 -9.17 -25.11
CA LEU A 77 0.79 -8.76 -25.46
C LEU A 77 0.79 -8.14 -26.87
N LEU A 78 1.34 -6.95 -26.99
CA LEU A 78 1.48 -6.23 -28.27
C LEU A 78 2.94 -5.78 -28.45
N ALA A 79 3.35 -5.58 -29.70
CA ALA A 79 4.66 -5.03 -30.02
C ALA A 79 4.55 -3.89 -31.02
N GLY A 80 5.11 -2.73 -30.70
CA GLY A 80 5.03 -1.52 -31.51
C GLY A 80 4.95 -0.26 -30.65
N SER A 81 4.63 0.86 -31.30
CA SER A 81 4.30 2.10 -30.59
C SER A 81 2.83 2.12 -30.20
N ILE A 82 2.46 2.84 -29.13
CA ILE A 82 1.06 3.02 -28.72
C ILE A 82 0.23 3.63 -29.85
N GLN A 83 0.82 4.54 -30.64
CA GLN A 83 0.15 5.21 -31.75
C GLN A 83 -0.21 4.22 -32.86
N ASP A 84 0.72 3.32 -33.21
CA ASP A 84 0.49 2.31 -34.25
C ASP A 84 -0.51 1.23 -33.78
N LEU A 85 -0.52 0.95 -32.47
CA LEU A 85 -1.36 -0.06 -31.85
C LEU A 85 -2.73 0.45 -31.40
N ALA A 86 -3.09 1.70 -31.69
CA ALA A 86 -4.31 2.32 -31.18
C ALA A 86 -5.58 1.51 -31.53
N MET A 87 -5.64 0.95 -32.75
CA MET A 87 -6.77 0.11 -33.18
C MET A 87 -6.78 -1.25 -32.49
N ASP A 88 -5.63 -1.87 -32.28
CA ASP A 88 -5.52 -3.16 -31.59
C ASP A 88 -5.92 -3.02 -30.11
N ILE A 89 -5.45 -1.96 -29.46
CA ILE A 89 -5.84 -1.61 -28.08
C ILE A 89 -7.35 -1.40 -27.99
N PHE A 90 -7.93 -0.62 -28.90
CA PHE A 90 -9.37 -0.38 -28.94
C PHE A 90 -10.16 -1.69 -29.12
N ASN A 91 -9.72 -2.58 -30.01
CA ASN A 91 -10.38 -3.86 -30.22
C ASN A 91 -10.34 -4.74 -28.97
N ILE A 92 -9.20 -4.78 -28.25
CA ILE A 92 -9.07 -5.50 -26.98
C ILE A 92 -9.99 -4.90 -25.90
N GLU A 93 -9.98 -3.56 -25.75
CA GLU A 93 -10.85 -2.82 -24.84
C GLU A 93 -12.32 -3.16 -25.10
N ALA A 94 -12.75 -3.18 -26.38
CA ALA A 94 -14.12 -3.48 -26.78
C ALA A 94 -14.50 -4.96 -26.59
N GLU A 95 -13.64 -5.90 -26.99
CA GLU A 95 -13.88 -7.34 -26.85
C GLU A 95 -14.04 -7.76 -25.39
N ARG A 96 -13.23 -7.17 -24.51
CA ARG A 96 -13.21 -7.48 -23.08
C ARG A 96 -14.11 -6.57 -22.25
N ASN A 97 -14.80 -5.60 -22.87
CA ASN A 97 -15.65 -4.62 -22.20
C ASN A 97 -14.92 -3.91 -21.04
N LEU A 98 -13.69 -3.44 -21.30
CA LEU A 98 -12.85 -2.77 -20.32
C LEU A 98 -13.30 -1.32 -20.10
N ASP A 99 -13.26 -0.86 -18.85
CA ASP A 99 -13.57 0.52 -18.51
C ASP A 99 -12.37 1.44 -18.83
N ILE A 100 -12.55 2.27 -19.85
CA ILE A 100 -11.51 3.19 -20.32
C ILE A 100 -11.30 4.38 -19.39
N GLU A 101 -12.25 4.71 -18.52
CA GLU A 101 -12.15 5.84 -17.60
C GLU A 101 -11.24 5.53 -16.41
N GLU A 102 -11.11 4.24 -16.04
CA GLU A 102 -10.30 3.78 -14.92
C GLU A 102 -8.93 3.21 -15.33
N LYS A 103 -8.53 3.36 -16.60
CA LYS A 103 -7.27 2.78 -17.07
C LYS A 103 -6.04 3.50 -16.50
N MET A 104 -5.04 2.71 -16.14
CA MET A 104 -3.75 3.20 -15.68
C MET A 104 -2.66 2.86 -16.70
N ILE A 105 -1.84 3.84 -17.03
CA ILE A 105 -0.69 3.65 -17.93
C ILE A 105 0.59 3.80 -17.12
N THR A 106 1.44 2.79 -17.17
CA THR A 106 2.74 2.80 -16.51
C THR A 106 3.83 2.34 -17.45
N GLU A 107 5.04 2.87 -17.27
CA GLU A 107 6.23 2.41 -17.96
C GLU A 107 7.12 1.69 -16.96
N THR A 108 7.50 0.47 -17.29
CA THR A 108 8.33 -0.37 -16.44
C THR A 108 9.46 -0.96 -17.24
N HIS A 109 10.55 -1.28 -16.55
CA HIS A 109 11.60 -2.12 -17.10
C HIS A 109 11.64 -3.43 -16.34
N LEU A 110 11.72 -4.53 -17.07
CA LEU A 110 11.80 -5.87 -16.51
C LEU A 110 13.16 -6.48 -16.82
N ARG A 111 13.83 -6.98 -15.78
CA ARG A 111 15.10 -7.68 -15.89
C ARG A 111 14.90 -9.15 -15.54
N ASP A 112 15.28 -10.01 -16.48
CA ASP A 112 15.31 -11.45 -16.23
C ASP A 112 16.49 -11.80 -15.33
N ASN A 113 16.20 -12.18 -14.08
CA ASN A 113 17.23 -12.57 -13.12
C ASN A 113 17.82 -13.97 -13.40
N THR A 114 17.17 -14.77 -14.26
CA THR A 114 17.63 -16.10 -14.66
C THR A 114 18.59 -16.05 -15.85
N ASP A 115 18.59 -14.94 -16.59
CA ASP A 115 19.52 -14.67 -17.69
C ASP A 115 20.21 -13.32 -17.50
N PRO A 116 21.33 -13.28 -16.74
CA PRO A 116 22.06 -12.04 -16.49
C PRO A 116 22.57 -11.33 -17.75
N GLY A 117 22.69 -12.06 -18.87
CA GLY A 117 23.08 -11.53 -20.19
C GLY A 117 21.91 -11.17 -21.10
N GLY A 118 20.68 -11.40 -20.66
CA GLY A 118 19.45 -11.08 -21.39
C GLY A 118 19.24 -9.57 -21.55
N PRO A 119 18.38 -9.16 -22.51
CA PRO A 119 18.06 -7.76 -22.72
C PRO A 119 17.26 -7.19 -21.54
N LEU A 120 17.43 -5.89 -21.29
CA LEU A 120 16.50 -5.14 -20.45
C LEU A 120 15.21 -4.90 -21.23
N LEU A 121 14.08 -5.41 -20.75
CA LEU A 121 12.80 -5.27 -21.42
C LEU A 121 12.12 -3.98 -20.98
N TRP A 122 11.90 -3.06 -21.91
CA TRP A 122 11.07 -1.88 -21.68
C TRP A 122 9.65 -2.18 -22.13
N THR A 123 8.70 -1.98 -21.21
CA THR A 123 7.29 -2.28 -21.44
C THR A 123 6.42 -1.12 -20.99
N THR A 124 5.49 -0.70 -21.84
CA THR A 124 4.36 0.12 -21.42
C THR A 124 3.22 -0.82 -21.03
N GLN A 125 2.64 -0.64 -19.86
CA GLN A 125 1.53 -1.42 -19.36
C GLN A 125 0.28 -0.53 -19.33
N ILE A 126 -0.81 -1.02 -19.91
CA ILE A 126 -2.13 -0.42 -19.76
C ILE A 126 -2.98 -1.39 -18.94
N SER A 127 -3.28 -1.03 -17.69
CA SER A 127 -3.99 -1.87 -16.74
C SER A 127 -5.41 -1.36 -16.52
N TYR A 128 -6.37 -2.28 -16.54
CA TYR A 128 -7.79 -2.02 -16.37
C TYR A 128 -8.30 -2.83 -15.18
N PRO A 129 -8.92 -2.22 -14.18
CA PRO A 129 -9.54 -2.99 -13.10
C PRO A 129 -10.74 -3.77 -13.67
N ILE A 130 -10.74 -5.09 -13.47
CA ILE A 130 -11.79 -5.99 -13.97
C ILE A 130 -12.54 -6.75 -12.85
N ALA A 131 -12.04 -6.66 -11.62
CA ALA A 131 -12.77 -7.13 -10.45
C ALA A 131 -12.50 -6.19 -9.27
N PHE A 132 -13.55 -5.92 -8.52
CA PHE A 132 -13.49 -5.06 -7.35
C PHE A 132 -13.91 -5.85 -6.12
N SER A 133 -13.26 -5.58 -5.00
CA SER A 133 -13.77 -5.97 -3.69
C SER A 133 -14.25 -4.74 -2.95
N LYS A 134 -15.23 -4.97 -2.10
CA LYS A 134 -15.79 -3.97 -1.20
C LYS A 134 -15.39 -4.37 0.20
N ARG A 135 -14.51 -3.60 0.83
CA ARG A 135 -14.03 -3.86 2.19
C ARG A 135 -14.46 -2.73 3.11
N GLN A 136 -14.69 -3.09 4.37
CA GLN A 136 -15.03 -2.09 5.39
C GLN A 136 -13.75 -1.53 5.98
N VAL A 137 -13.68 -0.20 6.05
CA VAL A 137 -12.52 0.53 6.58
C VAL A 137 -12.96 1.59 7.58
N ILE A 138 -12.03 2.01 8.43
CA ILE A 138 -12.12 3.21 9.26
C ILE A 138 -10.97 4.12 8.87
N TYR A 139 -11.25 5.39 8.60
CA TYR A 139 -10.23 6.40 8.31
C TYR A 139 -9.67 6.97 9.61
N PHE A 140 -8.42 7.43 9.54
CA PHE A 140 -7.71 7.94 10.71
C PHE A 140 -7.06 9.30 10.45
N GLU A 141 -7.06 10.14 11.47
CA GLU A 141 -6.27 11.38 11.53
C GLU A 141 -4.99 11.15 12.34
N GLU A 142 -3.91 11.79 11.92
CA GLU A 142 -2.66 11.81 12.68
C GLU A 142 -2.83 12.68 13.92
N VAL A 143 -2.49 12.11 15.07
CA VAL A 143 -2.35 12.83 16.35
C VAL A 143 -0.88 13.04 16.67
N GLY A 144 -0.03 12.05 16.39
CA GLY A 144 1.40 12.14 16.60
C GLY A 144 2.17 11.34 15.55
N TYR A 145 3.31 11.88 15.13
CA TYR A 145 4.19 11.25 14.16
C TYR A 145 5.66 11.40 14.56
N GLN A 146 6.39 10.30 14.58
CA GLN A 146 7.82 10.32 14.86
C GLN A 146 8.58 9.45 13.86
N ARG A 147 9.41 10.10 13.05
CA ARG A 147 10.40 9.42 12.21
C ARG A 147 11.63 9.07 13.01
N LYS A 148 12.09 7.81 12.98
CA LYS A 148 13.27 7.28 13.70
C LYS A 148 13.17 7.51 15.22
N GLY A 149 14.30 7.41 15.92
CA GLY A 149 14.39 7.69 17.36
C GLY A 149 14.08 6.49 18.25
N MET A 150 14.15 5.27 17.70
CA MET A 150 14.11 4.03 18.47
C MET A 150 15.44 3.29 18.32
N ASN A 151 15.88 2.65 19.39
CA ASN A 151 17.08 1.81 19.44
C ASN A 151 16.83 0.44 18.78
N MET A 152 17.90 -0.34 18.59
CA MET A 152 17.83 -1.63 17.86
C MET A 152 16.89 -2.68 18.47
N PRO A 153 16.81 -2.86 19.81
CA PRO A 153 15.87 -3.82 20.41
C PRO A 153 14.39 -3.59 20.04
N PHE A 154 13.98 -2.37 19.73
CA PHE A 154 12.62 -2.07 19.27
C PHE A 154 12.17 -2.97 18.12
N TYR A 155 13.02 -3.14 17.11
CA TYR A 155 12.71 -3.90 15.88
C TYR A 155 12.54 -5.40 16.10
N SER A 156 13.02 -5.92 17.23
CA SER A 156 12.81 -7.32 17.61
C SER A 156 11.55 -7.55 18.45
N GLU A 157 11.00 -6.50 19.05
CA GLU A 157 9.87 -6.60 19.97
C GLU A 157 8.58 -6.00 19.44
N PHE A 158 8.67 -5.16 18.41
CA PHE A 158 7.54 -4.64 17.65
C PHE A 158 7.48 -5.28 16.27
N VAL A 159 6.27 -5.44 15.75
CA VAL A 159 6.01 -6.00 14.42
C VAL A 159 5.76 -4.86 13.45
N ASN A 160 6.40 -4.94 12.29
CA ASN A 160 6.24 -3.96 11.22
C ASN A 160 4.77 -3.88 10.77
N CYS A 161 4.23 -2.67 10.67
CA CYS A 161 2.84 -2.36 10.30
C CYS A 161 1.77 -3.02 11.18
N LYS A 162 2.10 -3.47 12.39
CA LYS A 162 1.10 -3.99 13.34
C LYS A 162 0.45 -2.84 14.13
N PRO A 163 -0.89 -2.77 14.22
CA PRO A 163 -1.57 -1.86 15.13
C PRO A 163 -1.52 -2.35 16.59
N TYR A 164 -1.31 -1.42 17.51
CA TYR A 164 -1.30 -1.61 18.95
C TYR A 164 -2.33 -0.69 19.60
N PHE A 165 -3.15 -1.26 20.50
CA PHE A 165 -4.36 -0.61 21.01
C PHE A 165 -4.31 -0.27 22.50
N TYR A 166 -3.28 -0.77 23.21
CA TYR A 166 -3.14 -0.59 24.65
C TYR A 166 -2.05 0.41 24.97
N LYS A 167 -2.30 1.22 26.00
CA LYS A 167 -1.33 2.21 26.48
C LYS A 167 -0.04 1.55 26.97
N ALA A 168 -0.14 0.30 27.44
CA ALA A 168 1.02 -0.50 27.84
C ALA A 168 2.02 -0.71 26.68
N ASP A 169 1.54 -0.89 25.44
CA ASP A 169 2.42 -1.05 24.27
C ASP A 169 3.15 0.26 23.95
N VAL A 170 2.46 1.39 24.09
CA VAL A 170 3.07 2.72 23.89
C VAL A 170 4.11 3.04 24.96
N LEU A 171 3.82 2.70 26.22
CA LEU A 171 4.79 2.82 27.33
C LEU A 171 5.99 1.89 27.12
N LYS A 172 5.74 0.69 26.59
CA LYS A 172 6.81 -0.23 26.19
C LYS A 172 7.65 0.38 25.07
N ALA A 173 7.04 0.95 24.03
CA ALA A 173 7.74 1.63 22.94
C ALA A 173 8.62 2.78 23.47
N ALA A 174 8.13 3.56 24.43
CA ALA A 174 8.89 4.65 25.06
C ALA A 174 10.19 4.18 25.73
N SER A 175 10.27 2.92 26.18
CA SER A 175 11.49 2.35 26.76
C SER A 175 12.61 2.12 25.73
N TYR A 176 12.30 2.18 24.44
CA TYR A 176 13.26 2.01 23.34
C TYR A 176 13.71 3.33 22.71
N LEU A 177 13.32 4.48 23.26
CA LEU A 177 13.71 5.77 22.70
C LEU A 177 15.25 5.92 22.67
N ASP A 178 15.78 6.32 21.52
CA ASP A 178 17.21 6.59 21.33
C ASP A 178 17.57 7.99 21.82
N ILE A 179 17.57 8.15 23.14
CA ILE A 179 17.78 9.43 23.82
C ILE A 179 19.20 9.97 23.66
N ASP A 180 20.17 9.09 23.41
CA ASP A 180 21.58 9.47 23.27
C ASP A 180 21.83 10.21 21.94
N HIS A 181 21.17 9.78 20.87
CA HIS A 181 21.31 10.39 19.54
C HIS A 181 20.20 11.37 19.21
N ARG A 182 19.04 11.28 19.87
CA ARG A 182 17.87 12.13 19.64
C ARG A 182 17.20 12.58 20.95
N PRO A 183 17.85 13.44 21.74
CA PRO A 183 17.31 13.86 23.03
C PRO A 183 15.93 14.52 22.96
N GLU A 184 15.57 15.12 21.81
CA GLU A 184 14.26 15.75 21.59
C GLU A 184 13.07 14.78 21.72
N VAL A 185 13.28 13.48 21.48
CA VAL A 185 12.20 12.48 21.59
C VAL A 185 11.72 12.31 23.02
N THR A 186 12.52 12.68 24.02
CA THR A 186 12.17 12.58 25.45
C THR A 186 11.05 13.53 25.87
N VAL A 187 10.84 14.61 25.13
CA VAL A 187 9.75 15.57 25.37
C VAL A 187 8.60 15.33 24.41
N TYR A 188 8.93 15.06 23.15
CA TYR A 188 7.94 14.86 22.10
C TYR A 188 7.14 13.58 22.29
N PHE A 189 7.78 12.43 22.52
CA PHE A 189 7.11 11.14 22.58
C PHE A 189 6.08 11.06 23.72
N PRO A 190 6.37 11.51 24.96
CA PRO A 190 5.34 11.52 26.00
C PRO A 190 4.12 12.37 25.64
N THR A 191 4.34 13.57 25.11
CA THR A 191 3.25 14.49 24.77
C THR A 191 2.37 13.91 23.66
N GLU A 192 2.98 13.48 22.56
CA GLU A 192 2.22 13.09 21.37
C GLU A 192 1.73 11.66 21.41
N PHE A 193 2.44 10.74 22.07
CA PHE A 193 2.11 9.31 22.07
C PHE A 193 1.58 8.83 23.41
N ILE A 194 2.01 9.34 24.57
CA ILE A 194 1.59 8.78 25.86
C ILE A 194 0.37 9.54 26.41
N ASP A 195 0.44 10.86 26.47
CA ASP A 195 -0.57 11.69 27.12
C ASP A 195 -1.86 11.74 26.31
N ASN A 196 -1.73 11.82 24.98
CA ASN A 196 -2.85 11.91 24.05
C ASN A 196 -3.47 10.56 23.66
N PHE A 197 -2.89 9.43 24.09
CA PHE A 197 -3.35 8.08 23.74
C PHE A 197 -4.47 7.61 24.66
N ILE A 198 -5.61 7.32 24.05
CA ILE A 198 -6.83 6.92 24.73
C ILE A 198 -7.19 5.51 24.24
N GLU A 199 -7.12 4.53 25.13
CA GLU A 199 -7.46 3.14 24.80
C GLU A 199 -8.88 3.02 24.23
N GLY A 200 -9.04 2.21 23.19
CA GLY A 200 -10.29 2.06 22.44
C GLY A 200 -10.66 3.26 21.56
N LYS A 201 -9.80 4.29 21.47
CA LYS A 201 -9.97 5.45 20.57
C LYS A 201 -8.70 5.81 19.81
N SER A 202 -7.54 5.33 20.24
CA SER A 202 -6.25 5.58 19.62
C SER A 202 -5.67 4.28 19.08
N VAL A 203 -4.89 4.38 18.02
CA VAL A 203 -4.05 3.30 17.49
C VAL A 203 -2.62 3.80 17.44
N PHE A 204 -1.69 2.98 17.94
CA PHE A 204 -0.26 3.17 17.78
C PHE A 204 0.27 2.12 16.82
N PHE A 205 1.07 2.50 15.84
CA PHE A 205 1.73 1.54 14.97
C PHE A 205 3.05 2.09 14.45
N ALA A 206 3.86 1.19 13.93
CA ALA A 206 5.20 1.49 13.45
C ALA A 206 5.44 0.82 12.10
N SER A 207 6.13 1.52 11.20
CA SER A 207 6.43 1.07 9.83
C SER A 207 7.91 1.27 9.52
N TRP A 208 8.60 0.26 8.95
CA TRP A 208 10.02 0.34 8.55
C TRP A 208 10.39 -0.56 7.36
#